data_AF-A0A6B3N6Z1-F1
#
_entry.id   AF-A0A6B3N6Z1-F1
#
_cell.length_a   1.000
_cell.length_b   1.000
_cell.length_c   1.000
_cell.angle_alpha   90.00
_cell.angle_beta   90.00
_cell.angle_gamma   90.00
#
_symmetry.space_group_name_H-M   'P 1'
#
loop_
_entity.id
_entity.type
_entity.pdbx_description
1 polymer ?
#
loop_
_entity_poly.entity_id
_entity_poly.type
_entity_poly.pdbx_seq_one_letter_code
_entity_poly.pdbx_strand_id
1 'polypeptide(L)'
;MVKDILKSLPKNDYPVLNSRLFVECWLGYSLDNSLSSMRNLFKRLNNTGIDVDISTFSKANKHRSQEIFQKNYKKLNKLVQNKSHKKLHNKY
;
A
#
# COMPACT_ATOMS: atom_id res chain seq x y z
N MET A 1 -1.47 -12.09 -2.27
CA MET A 1 -1.17 -11.08 -3.31
C MET A 1 -0.68 -9.78 -2.70
N VAL A 2 -1.56 -8.97 -2.09
CA VAL A 2 -1.13 -7.75 -1.37
C VAL A 2 -0.18 -8.12 -0.22
N LYS A 3 -0.53 -9.14 0.57
CA LYS A 3 0.34 -9.69 1.64
C LYS A 3 1.72 -10.16 1.17
N ASP A 4 1.87 -10.62 -0.08
CA ASP A 4 3.16 -11.14 -0.60
C ASP A 4 4.10 -10.01 -1.01
N ILE A 5 3.56 -8.92 -1.57
CA ILE A 5 4.30 -7.71 -1.88
C ILE A 5 4.73 -7.02 -0.59
N LEU A 6 3.82 -6.94 0.39
CA LEU A 6 4.08 -6.38 1.70
C LEU A 6 5.10 -7.18 2.51
N LYS A 7 5.18 -8.50 2.28
CA LYS A 7 6.21 -9.38 2.88
C LYS A 7 7.61 -9.06 2.37
N SER A 8 7.73 -8.58 1.14
CA SER A 8 9.02 -8.18 0.55
C SER A 8 9.49 -6.80 1.00
N LEU A 9 8.66 -6.06 1.74
CA LEU A 9 9.01 -4.75 2.25
C LEU A 9 9.60 -4.85 3.65
N PRO A 10 10.68 -4.09 3.92
CA PRO A 10 11.29 -4.05 5.23
C PRO A 10 10.33 -3.48 6.28
N LYS A 11 10.28 -4.17 7.42
CA LYS A 11 9.36 -3.86 8.53
C LYS A 11 9.96 -2.93 9.59
N ASN A 12 11.29 -2.80 9.62
CA ASN A 12 12.01 -2.12 10.71
C ASN A 12 12.82 -0.88 10.25
N ASP A 13 12.62 -0.41 9.02
CA ASP A 13 13.46 0.69 8.48
C ASP A 13 13.18 2.06 9.10
N TYR A 14 12.00 2.27 9.68
CA TYR A 14 11.59 3.55 10.24
C TYR A 14 10.70 3.34 11.47
N PRO A 15 10.97 4.02 12.61
CA PRO A 15 10.34 3.73 13.90
C PRO A 15 8.85 4.11 13.97
N VAL A 16 8.39 5.10 13.21
CA VAL A 16 7.00 5.59 13.26
C VAL A 16 6.17 5.14 12.05
N LEU A 17 6.81 5.03 10.89
CA LEU A 17 6.12 4.69 9.64
C LEU A 17 7.01 3.79 8.80
N ASN A 18 6.99 2.48 9.05
CA ASN A 18 7.81 1.56 8.26
C ASN A 18 7.38 1.55 6.77
N SER A 19 8.28 1.10 5.90
CA SER A 19 8.05 1.04 4.45
C SER A 19 6.82 0.22 4.09
N ARG A 20 6.55 -0.82 4.88
CA ARG A 20 5.37 -1.67 4.72
C ARG A 20 4.06 -0.94 5.00
N LEU A 21 3.94 -0.26 6.15
CA LEU A 21 2.74 0.46 6.58
C LEU A 21 2.43 1.60 5.60
N PHE A 22 3.47 2.27 5.09
CA PHE A 22 3.29 3.31 4.08
C PHE A 22 2.66 2.75 2.78
N VAL A 23 3.14 1.60 2.30
CA VAL A 23 2.55 0.95 1.12
C VAL A 23 1.15 0.43 1.43
N GLU A 24 0.92 -0.12 2.63
CA GLU A 24 -0.41 -0.55 3.08
C GLU A 24 -1.41 0.62 3.05
N CYS A 25 -1.02 1.80 3.55
CA CYS A 25 -1.86 2.99 3.50
C CYS A 25 -2.15 3.44 2.07
N TRP A 26 -1.14 3.46 1.19
CA TRP A 26 -1.31 3.83 -0.21
C TRP A 26 -2.20 2.85 -0.97
N LEU A 27 -2.02 1.54 -0.78
CA LEU A 27 -2.86 0.53 -1.39
C LEU A 27 -4.29 0.59 -0.84
N GLY A 28 -4.45 0.84 0.46
CA GLY A 28 -5.74 1.09 1.08
C GLY A 28 -6.46 2.24 0.39
N TYR A 29 -5.79 3.39 0.22
CA TYR A 29 -6.38 4.53 -0.47
C TYR A 29 -6.66 4.26 -1.96
N SER A 30 -5.72 3.65 -2.69
CA SER A 30 -5.87 3.43 -4.15
C SER A 30 -6.85 2.32 -4.52
N LEU A 31 -7.13 1.37 -3.62
CA LEU A 31 -8.03 0.24 -3.89
C LEU A 31 -9.39 0.38 -3.19
N ASP A 32 -9.46 1.11 -2.08
CA ASP A 32 -10.69 1.33 -1.35
C ASP A 32 -11.44 2.54 -1.90
N ASN A 33 -12.32 2.28 -2.88
CA ASN A 33 -13.20 3.27 -3.48
C ASN A 33 -14.22 3.86 -2.47
N SER A 34 -14.33 3.33 -1.24
CA SER A 34 -15.17 3.90 -0.18
C SER A 34 -14.51 5.09 0.53
N LEU A 35 -13.22 5.34 0.28
CA LEU A 35 -12.47 6.43 0.91
C LEU A 35 -12.48 7.67 0.03
N SER A 36 -13.10 8.74 0.53
CA SER A 36 -13.07 10.05 -0.13
C SER A 36 -11.76 10.82 0.07
N SER A 37 -10.91 10.40 1.02
CA SER A 37 -9.60 11.02 1.26
C SER A 37 -8.66 10.13 2.07
N MET A 38 -7.35 10.39 1.95
CA MET A 38 -6.32 9.78 2.80
C MET A 38 -6.54 10.07 4.29
N ARG A 39 -7.17 11.21 4.64
CA ARG A 39 -7.50 11.52 6.04
C ARG A 39 -8.53 10.56 6.62
N ASN A 40 -9.48 10.11 5.80
CA ASN A 40 -10.48 9.13 6.24
C ASN A 40 -9.86 7.75 6.44
N LEU A 41 -8.84 7.40 5.63
CA LEU A 41 -8.01 6.23 5.88
C LEU A 41 -7.30 6.32 7.24
N PHE A 42 -6.62 7.43 7.53
CA PHE A 42 -5.89 7.60 8.79
C PHE A 42 -6.82 7.57 10.00
N LYS A 43 -7.99 8.20 9.93
CA LYS A 43 -9.01 8.10 11.00
C LYS A 43 -9.40 6.64 11.27
N ARG A 44 -9.62 5.84 10.22
CA ARG A 44 -9.93 4.41 10.37
C ARG A 44 -8.77 3.66 11.02
N LEU A 45 -7.54 3.89 10.55
CA LEU A 45 -6.33 3.25 11.09
C LEU A 45 -6.09 3.60 12.56
N ASN A 46 -6.27 4.87 12.93
CA ASN A 46 -6.14 5.32 14.30
C ASN A 46 -7.21 4.67 15.20
N ASN A 47 -8.45 4.50 14.70
CA ASN A 47 -9.50 3.79 15.42
C ASN A 47 -9.19 2.29 15.61
N THR A 48 -8.40 1.68 14.73
CA THR A 48 -7.90 0.30 14.89
C THR A 48 -6.64 0.19 15.77
N GLY A 49 -6.16 1.30 16.33
CA GLY A 49 -4.98 1.36 17.19
C GLY A 49 -3.66 1.53 16.44
N ILE A 50 -3.68 1.81 15.14
CA ILE A 50 -2.49 2.16 14.35
C ILE A 50 -2.42 3.67 14.27
N ASP A 51 -1.60 4.29 15.11
CA ASP A 51 -1.43 5.75 15.11
C ASP A 51 -0.61 6.21 13.90
N VAL A 52 -1.33 6.70 12.87
CA VAL A 52 -0.72 7.27 11.67
C VAL A 52 -1.00 8.76 11.61
N ASP A 53 0.03 9.54 11.88
CA ASP A 53 -0.04 10.98 11.75
C ASP A 53 0.15 11.43 10.28
N ILE A 54 -0.75 12.31 9.82
CA ILE A 54 -0.74 12.87 8.46
C ILE A 54 0.56 13.64 8.20
N SER A 55 1.06 14.37 9.19
CA SER A 55 2.28 15.16 9.02
C SER A 55 3.50 14.24 8.82
N THR A 56 3.57 13.15 9.59
CA THR A 56 4.58 12.10 9.48
C THR A 56 4.50 11.38 8.14
N PHE A 57 3.30 11.04 7.69
CA PHE A 57 3.08 10.44 6.37
C PHE A 57 3.49 11.38 5.24
N SER A 58 3.13 12.67 5.32
CA SER A 58 3.48 13.67 4.32
C SER A 58 4.99 13.88 4.23
N LYS A 59 5.69 13.96 5.37
CA LYS A 59 7.15 14.03 5.44
C LYS A 59 7.78 12.78 4.81
N ALA A 60 7.31 11.59 5.19
CA ALA A 60 7.79 10.34 4.60
C ALA A 60 7.56 10.29 3.07
N ASN A 61 6.41 10.77 2.59
CA ASN A 61 6.13 10.82 1.15
C ASN A 61 7.03 11.80 0.40
N LYS A 62 7.48 12.89 1.04
CA LYS A 62 8.44 13.85 0.45
C LYS A 62 9.87 13.29 0.41
N HIS A 63 10.28 12.56 1.44
CA HIS A 63 11.66 12.07 1.55
C HIS A 63 11.89 10.71 0.89
N ARG A 64 10.84 9.90 0.72
CA ARG A 64 10.98 8.58 0.09
C ARG A 64 10.95 8.68 -1.43
N SER A 65 11.85 7.94 -2.07
CA SER A 65 11.85 7.80 -3.53
C SER A 65 10.53 7.17 -4.00
N GLN A 66 9.84 7.89 -4.89
CA GLN A 66 8.63 7.41 -5.55
C GLN A 66 8.89 6.18 -6.43
N GLU A 67 10.12 5.96 -6.87
CA GLU A 67 10.48 4.85 -7.76
C GLU A 67 10.21 3.49 -7.13
N ILE A 68 10.49 3.35 -5.82
CA ILE A 68 10.23 2.10 -5.08
C ILE A 68 8.72 1.81 -5.08
N PHE A 69 7.89 2.84 -4.91
CA PHE A 69 6.44 2.69 -4.96
C PHE A 69 5.95 2.34 -6.36
N GLN A 70 6.42 3.03 -7.39
CA GLN A 70 6.06 2.75 -8.77
C GLN A 70 6.46 1.33 -9.18
N LYS A 71 7.64 0.86 -8.76
CA LYS A 71 8.11 -0.50 -9.01
C LYS A 71 7.22 -1.55 -8.34
N ASN A 72 6.83 -1.31 -7.08
CA ASN A 72 5.91 -2.19 -6.36
C ASN A 72 4.50 -2.19 -6.95
N TYR A 73 3.99 -1.02 -7.36
CA TYR A 73 2.70 -0.90 -8.03
C TYR A 73 2.67 -1.59 -9.40
N LYS A 74 3.71 -1.40 -10.22
CA LYS A 74 3.86 -2.14 -11.50
C LYS A 74 3.91 -3.65 -11.27
N LYS A 75 4.61 -4.11 -10.22
CA LYS A 75 4.66 -5.52 -9.84
C LYS A 75 3.29 -6.04 -9.40
N LEU A 76 2.54 -5.26 -8.62
CA LEU A 76 1.15 -5.57 -8.23
C LEU A 76 0.26 -5.70 -9.47
N ASN A 77 0.28 -4.72 -10.37
CA ASN A 77 -0.55 -4.74 -11.58
C ASN A 77 -0.24 -5.93 -12.48
N LYS A 78 1.05 -6.28 -12.67
CA LYS A 78 1.44 -7.50 -13.38
C LYS A 78 0.90 -8.76 -12.72
N LEU A 79 0.95 -8.85 -11.39
CA LEU A 79 0.41 -10.00 -10.65
C LEU A 79 -1.11 -10.11 -10.79
N VAL A 80 -1.84 -8.98 -10.74
CA VAL A 80 -3.29 -8.93 -10.94
C VAL A 80 -3.65 -9.34 -12.37
N GLN A 81 -2.99 -8.78 -13.39
CA GLN A 81 -3.18 -9.15 -14.79
C GLN A 81 -2.90 -10.63 -15.01
N ASN A 82 -1.77 -11.15 -14.54
CA ASN A 82 -1.41 -12.56 -14.70
C ASN A 82 -2.43 -13.52 -14.06
N LYS A 83 -3.05 -13.14 -12.93
CA LYS A 83 -4.17 -13.93 -12.37
C LYS A 83 -5.46 -13.80 -13.16
N SER A 84 -5.76 -12.62 -13.71
CA SER A 84 -6.91 -12.42 -14.60
C SER A 84 -6.78 -13.29 -15.86
N HIS A 85 -5.59 -13.28 -16.49
CA HIS A 85 -5.27 -14.14 -17.62
C HIS A 85 -5.31 -15.63 -17.27
N LYS A 86 -4.79 -16.06 -16.11
CA LYS A 86 -4.92 -17.46 -15.65
C LYS A 86 -6.36 -17.88 -15.37
N LYS A 87 -7.21 -16.97 -14.86
CA LYS A 87 -8.65 -17.25 -14.65
C LYS A 87 -9.41 -17.42 -15.97
N LEU A 88 -9.04 -16.66 -17.00
CA LEU A 88 -9.60 -16.80 -18.35
C LEU A 88 -9.16 -18.13 -19.01
N HIS A 89 -7.91 -18.53 -18.84
CA HIS A 89 -7.38 -19.76 -19.45
C HIS A 89 -7.77 -21.05 -18.73
N ASN A 90 -8.22 -20.99 -17.46
CA ASN A 90 -8.77 -22.15 -16.74
C ASN A 90 -10.28 -22.34 -16.95
N LYS A 91 -10.94 -21.45 -17.71
CA LYS A 91 -12.39 -21.53 -17.99
C LYS A 91 -12.68 -22.18 -19.36
N TYR A 92 -11.65 -22.55 -20.11
CA TYR A 92 -11.74 -23.26 -21.39
C TYR A 92 -10.89 -24.51 -21.33
#